data_AF-A0A6I5KP63-F1
#
_entry.id   AF-A0A6I5KP63-F1
#
_cell.length_a   1.000
_cell.length_b   1.000
_cell.length_c   1.000
_cell.angle_alpha   90.00
_cell.angle_beta   90.00
_cell.angle_gamma   90.00
#
_symmetry.space_group_name_H-M   'P 1'
#
loop_
_entity.id
_entity.type
_entity.pdbx_description
1 polymer ?
#
loop_
_entity_poly.entity_id
_entity_poly.type
_entity_poly.pdbx_seq_one_letter_code
_entity_poly.pdbx_strand_id
1 'polypeptide(L)'
;MKIRKLLWGALAVTVLWSCDPNEPVSTYVNTAPVVKDHSFSVKEDISDTQIVGTVTAKDEVDHDKITFSIRSNDDDLFEISPSGNLSLAPGKHLDFETAEEHTITIMAHDGIVGRYAKVTIAVEDVEPEPDSPTITLNKESLELYTMDTETLTATVTNAEGLEIVWTSDNEEVATVDENGTVTASGSGTANITAKLGKTATTCTVSVIPNVYVSSFIINDLGFKVATLWKNGIAQELSDGTSDAEARSIFVDGANVYVAGYVKNANDKYVATLWKNGVAQELTGPNSSAVAWDVSVQGDDVFVAGQTWNYDTGYWMVVLWKNGVPTILTDGSSHAEALSLFVDGEDVYVSGYINKTTHILGMVWKNGFPIEFPLANKSTRINSVYVEGSNVYGAGFMSNIGEEVYAATLWKNGVLQELSNGSKNCNAISVVADSSDVYVCGYQSNASDTPVAMLWKNGVPTELWDGTVYSIATSLNLDGEDVYIAGYTRHSDQDYDFIIWKNEVPTKLATHVYGYLRDIFVK
;
A
#
# COMPACT_ATOMS: atom_id res chain seq x y z
N MET A 1 -74.64 -71.57 10.76
CA MET A 1 -75.48 -71.24 9.60
C MET A 1 -75.08 -72.17 8.45
N LYS A 2 -76.04 -73.01 8.02
CA LYS A 2 -76.19 -73.77 6.76
C LYS A 2 -74.93 -74.37 6.05
N ILE A 3 -74.72 -75.69 5.94
CA ILE A 3 -75.49 -76.79 5.27
C ILE A 3 -75.09 -77.04 3.80
N ARG A 4 -74.64 -78.30 3.54
CA ARG A 4 -74.77 -79.17 2.33
C ARG A 4 -73.83 -78.88 1.14
N LYS A 5 -73.43 -79.84 0.27
CA LYS A 5 -73.55 -81.30 0.03
C LYS A 5 -72.58 -81.55 -1.17
N LEU A 6 -71.97 -82.71 -1.40
CA LEU A 6 -72.47 -83.87 -2.18
C LEU A 6 -71.21 -84.80 -2.28
N LEU A 7 -71.14 -86.09 -1.90
CA LEU A 7 -71.89 -87.32 -2.23
C LEU A 7 -71.50 -87.95 -3.59
N TRP A 8 -71.41 -89.29 -3.55
CA TRP A 8 -71.16 -90.34 -4.59
C TRP A 8 -69.68 -90.76 -4.69
N GLY A 9 -69.24 -91.99 -4.36
CA GLY A 9 -69.77 -93.35 -4.63
C GLY A 9 -69.18 -93.83 -5.97
N ALA A 10 -68.56 -95.01 -6.16
CA ALA A 10 -68.60 -96.28 -5.46
C ALA A 10 -67.46 -97.23 -5.93
N LEU A 11 -67.22 -98.27 -5.12
CA LEU A 11 -66.88 -99.67 -5.45
C LEU A 11 -65.54 -100.07 -6.14
N ALA A 12 -64.64 -100.54 -5.28
CA ALA A 12 -63.84 -101.79 -5.31
C ALA A 12 -63.32 -102.37 -6.64
N VAL A 13 -61.99 -102.52 -6.73
CA VAL A 13 -61.32 -103.78 -7.11
C VAL A 13 -60.00 -103.86 -6.35
N THR A 14 -59.83 -104.91 -5.54
CA THR A 14 -58.55 -105.31 -4.96
C THR A 14 -57.68 -105.95 -6.04
N VAL A 15 -56.49 -105.41 -6.29
CA VAL A 15 -55.38 -106.11 -6.94
C VAL A 15 -54.25 -106.21 -5.93
N LEU A 16 -54.05 -107.41 -5.42
CA LEU A 16 -52.81 -107.85 -4.79
C LEU A 16 -51.83 -108.19 -5.92
N TRP A 17 -50.75 -107.42 -6.06
CA TRP A 17 -49.51 -107.77 -6.76
C TRP A 17 -48.43 -106.98 -6.01
N SER A 18 -47.64 -107.59 -5.14
CA SER A 18 -46.53 -108.52 -5.39
C SER A 18 -45.34 -107.82 -4.75
N CYS A 19 -45.02 -108.20 -3.51
CA CYS A 19 -43.74 -107.85 -2.89
C CYS A 19 -42.64 -108.43 -3.78
N ASP A 20 -41.72 -107.60 -4.25
CA ASP A 20 -40.34 -108.06 -4.45
C ASP A 20 -39.63 -107.92 -3.09
N PRO A 21 -39.26 -109.02 -2.39
CA PRO A 21 -38.57 -108.95 -1.12
C PRO A 21 -37.08 -108.55 -1.26
N ASN A 22 -36.61 -108.25 -2.47
CA ASN A 22 -35.21 -107.97 -2.79
C ASN A 22 -34.96 -106.63 -3.52
N GLU A 23 -35.85 -105.64 -3.46
CA GLU A 23 -35.42 -104.28 -3.80
C GLU A 23 -34.45 -103.77 -2.71
N PRO A 24 -33.20 -103.41 -3.03
CA PRO A 24 -32.36 -102.73 -2.06
C PRO A 24 -33.08 -101.43 -1.68
N VAL A 25 -33.30 -101.22 -0.38
CA VAL A 25 -33.61 -99.90 0.14
C VAL A 25 -32.49 -98.99 -0.34
N SER A 26 -32.76 -98.16 -1.33
CA SER A 26 -31.83 -97.13 -1.78
C SER A 26 -31.67 -96.15 -0.62
N THR A 27 -30.64 -96.35 0.20
CA THR A 27 -30.20 -95.35 1.16
C THR A 27 -29.62 -94.20 0.35
N TYR A 28 -30.45 -93.24 0.00
CA TYR A 28 -29.98 -92.00 -0.58
C TYR A 28 -28.99 -91.36 0.40
N VAL A 29 -27.77 -91.11 -0.05
CA VAL A 29 -26.72 -90.45 0.72
C VAL A 29 -26.47 -89.10 0.07
N ASN A 30 -26.83 -88.03 0.78
CA ASN A 30 -26.59 -86.67 0.32
C ASN A 30 -25.09 -86.40 0.12
N THR A 31 -24.73 -85.78 -0.99
CA THR A 31 -23.36 -85.37 -1.29
C THR A 31 -23.14 -83.93 -0.84
N ALA A 32 -21.95 -83.64 -0.29
CA ALA A 32 -21.66 -82.29 0.19
C ALA A 32 -21.36 -81.34 -0.97
N PRO A 33 -21.64 -80.02 -0.84
CA PRO A 33 -21.32 -79.05 -1.87
C PRO A 33 -19.83 -79.00 -2.20
N VAL A 34 -19.51 -78.77 -3.46
CA VAL A 34 -18.16 -78.50 -3.94
C VAL A 34 -17.90 -77.00 -3.86
N VAL A 35 -16.99 -76.62 -2.96
CA VAL A 35 -16.49 -75.25 -2.81
C VAL A 35 -14.96 -75.28 -2.96
N LYS A 36 -14.43 -74.37 -3.77
CA LYS A 36 -12.98 -74.18 -3.96
C LYS A 36 -12.52 -72.97 -3.17
N ASP A 37 -11.21 -72.86 -2.96
CA ASP A 37 -10.62 -71.65 -2.40
C ASP A 37 -10.90 -70.45 -3.32
N HIS A 38 -11.13 -69.28 -2.71
CA HIS A 38 -11.37 -68.02 -3.41
C HIS A 38 -10.28 -67.01 -3.05
N SER A 39 -10.05 -66.06 -3.96
CA SER A 39 -9.16 -64.94 -3.71
C SER A 39 -9.81 -63.66 -4.20
N PHE A 40 -9.75 -62.61 -3.38
CA PHE A 40 -10.21 -61.26 -3.70
C PHE A 40 -9.07 -60.27 -3.41
N SER A 41 -9.16 -59.10 -4.03
CA SER A 41 -8.27 -57.96 -3.79
C SER A 41 -9.15 -56.73 -3.54
N VAL A 42 -8.81 -55.94 -2.53
CA VAL A 42 -9.63 -54.79 -2.13
C VAL A 42 -8.75 -53.71 -1.52
N LYS A 43 -9.06 -52.44 -1.84
CA LYS A 43 -8.39 -51.30 -1.23
C LYS A 43 -8.67 -51.19 0.26
N GLU A 44 -7.68 -50.74 1.02
CA GLU A 44 -7.82 -50.59 2.48
C GLU A 44 -8.91 -49.59 2.89
N ASP A 45 -9.23 -48.63 2.01
CA ASP A 45 -10.26 -47.60 2.20
C ASP A 45 -11.69 -48.08 1.93
N ILE A 46 -11.90 -49.39 1.67
CA ILE A 46 -13.23 -49.95 1.45
C ILE A 46 -14.14 -49.71 2.66
N SER A 47 -15.35 -49.22 2.41
CA SER A 47 -16.36 -49.06 3.45
C SER A 47 -17.03 -50.40 3.82
N ASP A 48 -17.49 -50.54 5.05
CA ASP A 48 -18.21 -51.73 5.54
C ASP A 48 -19.55 -52.02 4.83
N THR A 49 -20.04 -51.06 4.03
CA THR A 49 -21.23 -51.23 3.19
C THR A 49 -20.95 -51.83 1.82
N GLN A 50 -19.68 -51.93 1.42
CA GLN A 50 -19.27 -52.44 0.11
C GLN A 50 -18.95 -53.93 0.16
N ILE A 51 -19.25 -54.62 -0.94
CA ILE A 51 -18.96 -56.05 -1.11
C ILE A 51 -17.52 -56.20 -1.61
N VAL A 52 -16.70 -56.92 -0.85
CA VAL A 52 -15.33 -57.35 -1.22
C VAL A 52 -15.37 -58.35 -2.37
N GLY A 53 -16.32 -59.28 -2.33
CA GLY A 53 -16.53 -60.27 -3.39
C GLY A 53 -17.68 -61.21 -3.09
N THR A 54 -18.00 -62.10 -4.05
CA THR A 54 -19.02 -63.14 -3.85
C THR A 54 -18.38 -64.51 -3.96
N VAL A 55 -18.42 -65.29 -2.88
CA VAL A 55 -18.00 -66.69 -2.91
C VAL A 55 -19.07 -67.56 -3.57
N THR A 56 -18.63 -68.62 -4.25
CA THR A 56 -19.53 -69.52 -4.96
C THR A 56 -19.19 -70.98 -4.67
N ALA A 57 -20.23 -71.83 -4.69
CA ALA A 57 -20.13 -73.26 -4.52
C ALA A 57 -21.21 -73.94 -5.36
N LYS A 58 -21.03 -75.23 -5.66
CA LYS A 58 -22.00 -76.00 -6.45
C LYS A 58 -22.28 -77.33 -5.77
N ASP A 59 -23.54 -77.69 -5.74
CA ASP A 59 -23.97 -79.05 -5.48
C ASP A 59 -24.36 -79.65 -6.83
N GLU A 60 -23.47 -80.48 -7.35
CA GLU A 60 -23.56 -80.99 -8.72
C GLU A 60 -24.42 -82.25 -8.82
N VAL A 61 -24.71 -82.92 -7.70
CA VAL A 61 -25.44 -84.19 -7.69
C VAL A 61 -26.86 -83.99 -7.19
N ASP A 62 -27.02 -83.33 -6.05
CA ASP A 62 -28.31 -83.22 -5.36
C ASP A 62 -29.02 -81.89 -5.67
N HIS A 63 -28.25 -80.90 -6.16
CA HIS A 63 -28.72 -79.57 -6.56
C HIS A 63 -29.44 -78.82 -5.42
N ASP A 64 -29.03 -79.07 -4.18
CA ASP A 64 -29.57 -78.41 -3.01
C ASP A 64 -29.18 -76.93 -2.93
N LYS A 65 -29.97 -76.18 -2.14
CA LYS A 65 -29.72 -74.76 -1.92
C LYS A 65 -28.54 -74.58 -0.97
N ILE A 66 -27.48 -73.94 -1.45
CA ILE A 66 -26.29 -73.67 -0.66
C ILE A 66 -26.43 -72.38 0.14
N THR A 67 -25.97 -72.44 1.39
CA THR A 67 -25.79 -71.28 2.28
C THR A 67 -24.32 -71.18 2.71
N PHE A 68 -23.87 -69.95 2.96
CA PHE A 68 -22.50 -69.67 3.40
C PHE A 68 -22.44 -69.14 4.83
N SER A 69 -21.37 -69.50 5.54
CA SER A 69 -21.02 -68.94 6.84
C SER A 69 -19.50 -68.90 7.05
N ILE A 70 -19.01 -68.01 7.92
CA ILE A 70 -17.58 -67.96 8.29
C ILE A 70 -17.34 -68.91 9.47
N ARG A 71 -16.30 -69.75 9.38
CA ARG A 71 -15.82 -70.61 10.47
C ARG A 71 -14.64 -70.03 11.22
N SER A 72 -13.70 -69.41 10.50
CA SER A 72 -12.54 -68.72 11.05
C SER A 72 -12.47 -67.37 10.39
N ASN A 73 -12.46 -66.30 11.18
CA ASN A 73 -12.46 -64.92 10.73
C ASN A 73 -11.20 -64.26 11.26
N ASP A 74 -10.44 -63.64 10.37
CA ASP A 74 -9.23 -62.93 10.76
C ASP A 74 -9.65 -61.64 11.48
N ASP A 75 -9.29 -61.50 12.76
CA ASP A 75 -9.66 -60.39 13.66
C ASP A 75 -11.15 -59.96 13.64
N ASP A 76 -12.04 -60.91 13.34
CA ASP A 76 -13.48 -60.68 13.13
C ASP A 76 -13.76 -59.54 12.12
N LEU A 77 -12.91 -59.40 11.10
CA LEU A 77 -12.96 -58.30 10.13
C LEU A 77 -14.06 -58.44 9.09
N PHE A 78 -14.47 -59.66 8.74
CA PHE A 78 -15.37 -59.92 7.62
C PHE A 78 -16.74 -60.44 8.06
N GLU A 79 -17.75 -60.22 7.23
CA GLU A 79 -19.04 -60.90 7.31
C GLU A 79 -19.41 -61.51 5.96
N ILE A 80 -20.23 -62.57 5.99
CA ILE A 80 -20.71 -63.22 4.77
C ILE A 80 -22.23 -63.39 4.82
N SER A 81 -22.91 -63.00 3.75
CA SER A 81 -24.33 -63.25 3.61
C SER A 81 -24.60 -64.74 3.32
N PRO A 82 -25.81 -65.27 3.60
CA PRO A 82 -26.16 -66.64 3.24
C PRO A 82 -26.06 -66.93 1.73
N SER A 83 -26.08 -65.90 0.87
CA SER A 83 -25.92 -66.02 -0.58
C SER A 83 -24.45 -65.92 -1.04
N GLY A 84 -23.51 -65.69 -0.14
CA GLY A 84 -22.07 -65.67 -0.42
C GLY A 84 -21.46 -64.29 -0.64
N ASN A 85 -22.17 -63.19 -0.37
CA ASN A 85 -21.57 -61.85 -0.47
C ASN A 85 -20.69 -61.61 0.75
N LEU A 86 -19.40 -61.34 0.52
CA LEU A 86 -18.40 -61.03 1.53
C LEU A 86 -18.23 -59.52 1.62
N SER A 87 -18.28 -58.96 2.82
CA SER A 87 -18.02 -57.54 3.13
C SER A 87 -17.23 -57.45 4.44
N LEU A 88 -16.82 -56.24 4.84
CA LEU A 88 -16.33 -56.03 6.20
C LEU A 88 -17.49 -56.10 7.19
N ALA A 89 -17.22 -56.59 8.39
CA ALA A 89 -18.17 -56.51 9.49
C ALA A 89 -18.39 -55.04 9.90
N PRO A 90 -19.56 -54.68 10.45
CA PRO A 90 -19.89 -53.29 10.75
C PRO A 90 -18.85 -52.58 11.63
N GLY A 91 -18.38 -51.41 11.18
CA GLY A 91 -17.39 -50.58 11.87
C GLY A 91 -15.96 -51.13 11.83
N LYS A 92 -15.67 -52.14 11.01
CA LYS A 92 -14.30 -52.63 10.76
C LYS A 92 -13.69 -51.89 9.57
N HIS A 93 -12.36 -51.84 9.57
CA HIS A 93 -11.53 -51.21 8.54
C HIS A 93 -10.36 -52.13 8.24
N LEU A 94 -9.83 -52.03 7.02
CA LEU A 94 -8.55 -52.65 6.64
C LEU A 94 -7.44 -51.60 6.81
N ASP A 95 -6.23 -52.09 6.97
CA ASP A 95 -5.01 -51.28 7.16
C ASP A 95 -3.87 -52.08 6.54
N PHE A 96 -3.39 -51.61 5.38
CA PHE A 96 -2.36 -52.30 4.60
C PHE A 96 -1.04 -52.43 5.38
N GLU A 97 -0.65 -51.40 6.14
CA GLU A 97 0.54 -51.42 6.99
C GLU A 97 0.47 -52.44 8.12
N THR A 98 -0.74 -52.70 8.62
CA THR A 98 -0.97 -53.72 9.64
C THR A 98 -0.96 -55.14 9.04
N ALA A 99 -1.64 -55.35 7.92
CA ALA A 99 -1.69 -56.64 7.24
C ALA A 99 -2.00 -56.50 5.73
N GLU A 100 -1.05 -56.93 4.90
CA GLU A 100 -1.21 -56.94 3.44
C GLU A 100 -2.21 -58.00 2.94
N GLU A 101 -2.57 -58.98 3.78
CA GLU A 101 -3.46 -60.07 3.44
C GLU A 101 -4.21 -60.61 4.66
N HIS A 102 -5.49 -60.94 4.47
CA HIS A 102 -6.29 -61.68 5.43
C HIS A 102 -6.74 -63.03 4.87
N THR A 103 -6.77 -64.06 5.73
CA THR A 103 -7.28 -65.38 5.35
C THR A 103 -8.42 -65.82 6.27
N ILE A 104 -9.59 -66.03 5.68
CA ILE A 104 -10.76 -66.60 6.37
C ILE A 104 -11.04 -68.01 5.89
N THR A 105 -11.73 -68.80 6.71
CA THR A 105 -12.26 -70.12 6.32
C THR A 105 -13.78 -70.06 6.31
N ILE A 106 -14.40 -70.28 5.15
CA ILE A 106 -15.85 -70.31 4.98
C ILE A 106 -16.37 -71.75 4.96
N MET A 107 -17.67 -71.92 5.25
CA MET A 107 -18.42 -73.15 5.06
C MET A 107 -19.49 -72.94 3.99
N ALA A 108 -19.53 -73.79 2.96
CA ALA A 108 -20.67 -73.96 2.08
C ALA A 108 -21.50 -75.16 2.57
N HIS A 109 -22.79 -74.96 2.82
CA HIS A 109 -23.67 -75.94 3.45
C HIS A 109 -25.02 -76.02 2.74
N ASP A 110 -25.45 -77.24 2.39
CA ASP A 110 -26.72 -77.53 1.68
C ASP A 110 -27.95 -77.67 2.61
N GLY A 111 -27.72 -77.72 3.92
CA GLY A 111 -28.73 -77.96 4.95
C GLY A 111 -28.58 -79.29 5.67
N ILE A 112 -27.71 -80.16 5.17
CA ILE A 112 -27.43 -81.51 5.68
C ILE A 112 -25.93 -81.67 5.95
N VAL A 113 -25.07 -81.41 4.96
CA VAL A 113 -23.61 -81.54 5.04
C VAL A 113 -22.93 -80.29 4.45
N GLY A 114 -21.66 -80.09 4.82
CA GLY A 114 -20.90 -78.93 4.36
C GLY A 114 -19.44 -79.24 4.03
N ARG A 115 -18.83 -78.29 3.33
CA ARG A 115 -17.40 -78.27 3.00
C ARG A 115 -16.80 -76.91 3.30
N TYR A 116 -15.52 -76.93 3.67
CA TYR A 116 -14.75 -75.73 3.96
C TYR A 116 -13.88 -75.34 2.78
N ALA A 117 -13.71 -74.05 2.59
CA ALA A 117 -12.73 -73.47 1.66
C ALA A 117 -12.08 -72.26 2.32
N LYS A 118 -10.87 -71.94 1.89
CA LYS A 118 -10.19 -70.70 2.27
C LYS A 118 -10.61 -69.57 1.36
N VAL A 119 -10.74 -68.37 1.92
CA VAL A 119 -10.82 -67.13 1.16
C VAL A 119 -9.65 -66.27 1.58
N THR A 120 -8.84 -65.90 0.61
CA THR A 120 -7.72 -64.99 0.77
C THR A 120 -8.13 -63.61 0.26
N ILE A 121 -7.96 -62.58 1.08
CA ILE A 121 -8.27 -61.19 0.76
C ILE A 121 -6.96 -60.43 0.80
N ALA A 122 -6.42 -60.09 -0.37
CA ALA A 122 -5.29 -59.17 -0.48
C ALA A 122 -5.79 -57.74 -0.24
N VAL A 123 -5.07 -56.99 0.59
CA VAL A 123 -5.33 -55.57 0.83
C VAL A 123 -4.48 -54.78 -0.15
N GLU A 124 -5.08 -53.82 -0.85
CA GLU A 124 -4.37 -52.87 -1.72
C GLU A 124 -4.16 -51.56 -0.95
N ASP A 125 -2.90 -51.14 -0.86
CA ASP A 125 -2.46 -49.86 -0.29
C ASP A 125 -3.11 -48.68 -1.01
N VAL A 126 -3.59 -47.71 -0.23
CA VAL A 126 -4.09 -46.42 -0.70
C VAL A 126 -3.17 -45.32 -0.18
N GLU A 127 -2.22 -44.93 -1.03
CA GLU A 127 -1.32 -43.81 -0.78
C GLU A 127 -2.09 -42.57 -0.28
N PRO A 128 -1.68 -41.92 0.83
CA PRO A 128 -2.33 -40.72 1.31
C PRO A 128 -2.24 -39.59 0.28
N GLU A 129 -3.36 -38.88 0.07
CA GLU A 129 -3.36 -37.69 -0.78
C GLU A 129 -2.34 -36.67 -0.25
N PRO A 130 -1.51 -36.05 -1.11
CA PRO A 130 -0.51 -35.09 -0.66
C PRO A 130 -1.20 -33.90 0.03
N ASP A 131 -0.68 -33.51 1.18
CA ASP A 131 -1.19 -32.35 1.89
C ASP A 131 -1.18 -31.11 0.99
N SER A 132 -2.25 -30.31 1.06
CA SER A 132 -2.33 -29.10 0.25
C SER A 132 -1.26 -28.07 0.66
N PRO A 133 -0.70 -27.32 -0.31
CA PRO A 133 0.25 -26.26 -0.02
C PRO A 133 -0.40 -25.16 0.82
N THR A 134 0.31 -24.70 1.86
CA THR A 134 -0.10 -23.54 2.65
C THR A 134 0.93 -22.42 2.54
N ILE A 135 0.47 -21.18 2.66
CA ILE A 135 1.31 -19.98 2.67
C ILE A 135 0.77 -18.97 3.69
N THR A 136 1.66 -18.41 4.50
CA THR A 136 1.35 -17.34 5.47
C THR A 136 2.40 -16.23 5.40
N LEU A 137 2.01 -15.00 5.73
CA LEU A 137 2.92 -13.86 5.81
C LEU A 137 3.28 -13.57 7.26
N ASN A 138 4.47 -12.98 7.47
CA ASN A 138 4.88 -12.45 8.77
C ASN A 138 4.03 -11.25 9.24
N LYS A 139 3.32 -10.58 8.33
CA LYS A 139 2.52 -9.39 8.60
C LYS A 139 1.25 -9.38 7.73
N GLU A 140 0.13 -8.99 8.33
CA GLU A 140 -1.16 -8.79 7.63
C GLU A 140 -1.34 -7.34 7.18
N SER A 141 -0.63 -6.40 7.80
CA SER A 141 -0.63 -4.99 7.43
C SER A 141 0.71 -4.30 7.66
N LEU A 142 0.93 -3.22 6.92
CA LEU A 142 2.08 -2.33 7.01
C LEU A 142 1.64 -0.88 6.92
N GLU A 143 2.28 -0.01 7.69
CA GLU A 143 2.23 1.44 7.52
C GLU A 143 3.63 1.91 7.18
N LEU A 144 3.79 2.56 6.01
CA LEU A 144 5.08 3.01 5.48
C LEU A 144 4.97 4.48 5.09
N TYR A 145 6.08 5.22 5.18
CA TYR A 145 6.17 6.47 4.45
C TYR A 145 6.61 6.20 3.01
N THR A 146 6.31 7.11 2.08
CA THR A 146 6.83 7.02 0.71
C THR A 146 8.35 6.83 0.71
N MET A 147 8.89 6.16 -0.30
CA MET A 147 10.31 5.76 -0.40
C MET A 147 10.82 4.78 0.67
N ASP A 148 10.03 4.44 1.71
CA ASP A 148 10.41 3.37 2.62
C ASP A 148 10.33 2.01 1.90
N THR A 149 11.16 1.08 2.37
CA THR A 149 11.16 -0.31 1.91
C THR A 149 11.01 -1.24 3.09
N GLU A 150 10.22 -2.31 2.95
CA GLU A 150 10.04 -3.33 3.98
C GLU A 150 9.91 -4.70 3.31
N THR A 151 10.51 -5.74 3.89
CA THR A 151 10.44 -7.09 3.30
C THR A 151 9.39 -7.95 4.00
N LEU A 152 8.41 -8.41 3.24
CA LEU A 152 7.45 -9.42 3.67
C LEU A 152 8.09 -10.80 3.54
N THR A 153 8.00 -11.60 4.59
CA THR A 153 8.50 -12.98 4.59
C THR A 153 7.32 -13.93 4.55
N ALA A 154 7.28 -14.76 3.50
CA ALA A 154 6.29 -15.82 3.35
C ALA A 154 6.82 -17.15 3.91
N THR A 155 6.02 -17.81 4.75
CA THR A 155 6.28 -19.16 5.25
C THR A 155 5.36 -20.14 4.53
N VAL A 156 5.92 -21.23 4.02
CA VAL A 156 5.18 -22.23 3.21
C VAL A 156 5.31 -23.64 3.79
N THR A 157 4.29 -24.47 3.58
CA THR A 157 4.34 -25.92 3.85
C THR A 157 3.81 -26.69 2.64
N ASN A 158 4.29 -27.92 2.41
CA ASN A 158 3.87 -28.81 1.30
C ASN A 158 3.96 -28.11 -0.07
N ALA A 159 5.10 -27.46 -0.31
CA ALA A 159 5.31 -26.50 -1.39
C ALA A 159 6.36 -26.95 -2.42
N GLU A 160 6.70 -28.24 -2.45
CA GLU A 160 7.74 -28.80 -3.31
C GLU A 160 7.48 -28.48 -4.78
N GLY A 161 8.45 -27.83 -5.44
CA GLY A 161 8.34 -27.43 -6.85
C GLY A 161 7.40 -26.26 -7.12
N LEU A 162 6.90 -25.58 -6.09
CA LEU A 162 6.11 -24.35 -6.22
C LEU A 162 6.98 -23.13 -5.91
N GLU A 163 6.72 -22.06 -6.65
CA GLU A 163 7.33 -20.75 -6.43
C GLU A 163 6.28 -19.75 -5.92
N ILE A 164 6.74 -18.80 -5.11
CA ILE A 164 5.91 -17.71 -4.63
C ILE A 164 5.88 -16.63 -5.68
N VAL A 165 4.68 -16.23 -6.10
CA VAL A 165 4.46 -15.11 -7.01
C VAL A 165 3.91 -13.94 -6.21
N TRP A 166 4.67 -12.83 -6.21
CA TRP A 166 4.29 -11.59 -5.57
C TRP A 166 3.59 -10.65 -6.56
N THR A 167 2.53 -9.98 -6.12
CA THR A 167 1.83 -8.97 -6.91
C THR A 167 1.31 -7.85 -6.02
N SER A 168 1.26 -6.63 -6.54
CA SER A 168 0.50 -5.51 -5.95
C SER A 168 -0.78 -5.26 -6.73
N ASP A 169 -1.87 -4.88 -6.05
CA ASP A 169 -3.08 -4.41 -6.72
C ASP A 169 -3.00 -2.93 -7.14
N ASN A 170 -2.04 -2.17 -6.61
CA ASN A 170 -1.82 -0.76 -6.90
C ASN A 170 -0.32 -0.40 -6.80
N GLU A 171 0.37 -0.54 -7.94
CA GLU A 171 1.81 -0.24 -8.04
C GLU A 171 2.16 1.25 -7.95
N GLU A 172 1.19 2.15 -8.18
CA GLU A 172 1.39 3.60 -7.95
C GLU A 172 1.56 3.91 -6.45
N VAL A 173 0.97 3.08 -5.58
CA VAL A 173 1.07 3.20 -4.12
C VAL A 173 2.23 2.35 -3.57
N ALA A 174 2.30 1.06 -3.91
CA ALA A 174 3.37 0.19 -3.45
C ALA A 174 3.69 -0.91 -4.47
N THR A 175 4.98 -1.14 -4.71
CA THR A 175 5.48 -2.24 -5.54
C THR A 175 6.06 -3.34 -4.67
N VAL A 176 6.20 -4.55 -5.20
CA VAL A 176 6.84 -5.69 -4.52
C VAL A 176 7.73 -6.42 -5.52
N ASP A 177 8.95 -6.76 -5.11
CA ASP A 177 9.87 -7.53 -5.95
C ASP A 177 9.71 -9.05 -5.77
N GLU A 178 10.51 -9.84 -6.50
CA GLU A 178 10.49 -11.31 -6.42
C GLU A 178 10.88 -11.87 -5.04
N ASN A 179 11.56 -11.07 -4.21
CA ASN A 179 12.00 -11.44 -2.86
C ASN A 179 10.99 -11.03 -1.78
N GLY A 180 9.86 -10.41 -2.16
CA GLY A 180 8.87 -9.88 -1.21
C GLY A 180 9.26 -8.54 -0.61
N THR A 181 10.26 -7.84 -1.16
CA THR A 181 10.60 -6.48 -0.73
C THR A 181 9.59 -5.50 -1.32
N VAL A 182 8.78 -4.92 -0.44
CA VAL A 182 7.79 -3.89 -0.73
C VAL A 182 8.47 -2.52 -0.75
N THR A 183 8.22 -1.73 -1.78
CA THR A 183 8.67 -0.34 -1.90
C THR A 183 7.48 0.60 -1.95
N ALA A 184 7.36 1.50 -0.98
CA ALA A 184 6.33 2.53 -0.93
C ALA A 184 6.61 3.61 -1.98
N SER A 185 5.67 3.80 -2.91
CA SER A 185 5.85 4.65 -4.10
C SER A 185 5.05 5.96 -4.01
N GLY A 186 3.77 5.87 -3.66
CA GLY A 186 2.85 7.02 -3.54
C GLY A 186 1.87 6.83 -2.39
N SER A 187 1.25 7.91 -1.92
CA SER A 187 0.31 7.84 -0.79
C SER A 187 -0.97 7.07 -1.15
N GLY A 188 -1.53 6.33 -0.19
CA GLY A 188 -2.75 5.55 -0.38
C GLY A 188 -2.68 4.14 0.22
N THR A 189 -3.47 3.21 -0.33
CA THR A 189 -3.50 1.81 0.11
C THR A 189 -3.27 0.86 -1.07
N ALA A 190 -2.46 -0.17 -0.86
CA ALA A 190 -2.25 -1.29 -1.77
C ALA A 190 -2.29 -2.62 -1.03
N ASN A 191 -2.74 -3.70 -1.68
CA ASN A 191 -2.65 -5.06 -1.16
C ASN A 191 -1.53 -5.81 -1.89
N ILE A 192 -0.53 -6.24 -1.11
CA ILE A 192 0.55 -7.10 -1.59
C ILE A 192 0.13 -8.55 -1.39
N THR A 193 0.04 -9.29 -2.49
CA THR A 193 -0.39 -10.69 -2.50
C THR A 193 0.81 -11.60 -2.72
N ALA A 194 1.00 -12.58 -1.84
CA ALA A 194 1.90 -13.71 -2.05
C ALA A 194 1.07 -14.94 -2.45
N LYS A 195 1.32 -15.46 -3.65
CA LYS A 195 0.58 -16.59 -4.21
C LYS A 195 1.49 -17.81 -4.34
N LEU A 196 1.02 -18.94 -3.85
CA LEU A 196 1.66 -20.25 -3.96
C LEU A 196 0.70 -21.23 -4.64
N GLY A 197 0.89 -21.47 -5.93
CA GLY A 197 -0.01 -22.30 -6.73
C GLY A 197 -1.45 -21.75 -6.76
N LYS A 198 -2.38 -22.44 -6.08
CA LYS A 198 -3.79 -22.04 -5.95
C LYS A 198 -4.10 -21.28 -4.65
N THR A 199 -3.19 -21.29 -3.68
CA THR A 199 -3.35 -20.62 -2.39
C THR A 199 -2.72 -19.23 -2.47
N ALA A 200 -3.29 -18.25 -1.78
CA ALA A 200 -2.73 -16.91 -1.68
C ALA A 200 -3.01 -16.30 -0.31
N THR A 201 -2.18 -15.34 0.07
CA THR A 201 -2.32 -14.53 1.28
C THR A 201 -1.94 -13.08 0.93
N THR A 202 -2.44 -12.13 1.70
CA THR A 202 -2.35 -10.70 1.40
C THR A 202 -1.89 -9.91 2.61
N CYS A 203 -1.07 -8.89 2.38
CA CYS A 203 -0.73 -7.86 3.35
C CYS A 203 -1.25 -6.50 2.83
N THR A 204 -2.02 -5.79 3.65
CA THR A 204 -2.50 -4.43 3.30
C THR A 204 -1.45 -3.40 3.70
N VAL A 205 -0.94 -2.65 2.73
CA VAL A 205 0.06 -1.60 2.89
C VAL A 205 -0.63 -0.25 2.80
N SER A 206 -0.53 0.54 3.87
CA SER A 206 -0.95 1.95 3.92
C SER A 206 0.29 2.83 3.79
N VAL A 207 0.35 3.64 2.74
CA VAL A 207 1.48 4.54 2.47
C VAL A 207 1.08 5.97 2.78
N ILE A 208 1.88 6.63 3.61
CA ILE A 208 1.74 8.04 4.02
C ILE A 208 2.82 8.83 3.29
N PRO A 209 2.53 10.01 2.71
CA PRO A 209 3.58 10.79 2.08
C PRO A 209 4.56 11.34 3.12
N ASN A 210 5.83 11.41 2.76
CA ASN A 210 6.80 12.15 3.57
C ASN A 210 6.53 13.64 3.44
N VAL A 211 6.53 14.31 4.59
CA VAL A 211 6.42 15.75 4.66
C VAL A 211 7.75 16.33 5.09
N TYR A 212 8.31 17.15 4.21
CA TYR A 212 9.54 17.88 4.45
C TYR A 212 9.26 19.36 4.61
N VAL A 213 9.89 19.98 5.60
CA VAL A 213 9.70 21.40 5.90
C VAL A 213 11.05 22.07 6.15
N SER A 214 11.24 23.28 5.61
CA SER A 214 12.41 24.11 5.91
C SER A 214 12.06 25.23 6.91
N SER A 215 12.99 25.53 7.81
CA SER A 215 12.84 26.59 8.79
C SER A 215 14.20 27.13 9.28
N PHE A 216 14.14 27.99 10.28
CA PHE A 216 15.25 28.13 11.24
C PHE A 216 14.70 28.09 12.66
N ILE A 217 15.54 27.70 13.60
CA ILE A 217 15.30 27.81 15.04
C ILE A 217 16.37 28.68 15.68
N ILE A 218 16.05 29.42 16.73
CA ILE A 218 17.01 30.21 17.49
C ILE A 218 17.54 29.32 18.62
N ASN A 219 18.86 29.14 18.69
CA ASN A 219 19.50 28.38 19.75
C ASN A 219 19.70 29.22 21.03
N ASP A 220 20.20 28.58 22.09
CA ASP A 220 20.46 29.23 23.39
C ASP A 220 21.46 30.39 23.32
N LEU A 221 22.26 30.47 22.25
CA LEU A 221 23.21 31.56 22.00
C LEU A 221 22.58 32.74 21.23
N GLY A 222 21.31 32.61 20.82
CA GLY A 222 20.59 33.61 20.05
C GLY A 222 20.86 33.58 18.54
N PHE A 223 21.59 32.56 18.04
CA PHE A 223 21.84 32.39 16.61
C PHE A 223 20.72 31.64 15.94
N LYS A 224 20.39 32.03 14.71
CA LYS A 224 19.50 31.24 13.85
C LYS A 224 20.24 30.00 13.35
N VAL A 225 19.64 28.84 13.51
CA VAL A 225 20.11 27.55 13.03
C VAL A 225 19.21 27.13 11.89
N ALA A 226 19.76 26.93 10.69
CA ALA A 226 19.01 26.38 9.56
C ALA A 226 18.55 24.96 9.89
N THR A 227 17.26 24.66 9.71
CA THR A 227 16.67 23.38 10.14
C THR A 227 15.81 22.79 9.03
N LEU A 228 16.03 21.50 8.77
CA LEU A 228 15.18 20.63 7.98
C LEU A 228 14.31 19.80 8.92
N TRP A 229 13.03 19.63 8.63
CA TRP A 229 12.16 18.69 9.33
C TRP A 229 11.69 17.63 8.35
N LYS A 230 11.78 16.36 8.74
CA LYS A 230 11.18 15.22 8.02
C LYS A 230 10.20 14.52 8.96
N ASN A 231 8.91 14.54 8.62
CA ASN A 231 7.84 13.91 9.42
C ASN A 231 7.88 14.28 10.92
N GLY A 232 8.12 15.55 11.23
CA GLY A 232 8.22 16.04 12.62
C GLY A 232 9.58 15.90 13.28
N ILE A 233 10.54 15.24 12.64
CA ILE A 233 11.90 15.08 13.19
C ILE A 233 12.81 16.19 12.64
N ALA A 234 13.38 16.99 13.53
CA ALA A 234 14.31 18.07 13.18
C ALA A 234 15.72 17.54 12.87
N GLN A 235 16.36 18.12 11.86
CA GLN A 235 17.76 18.01 11.51
C GLN A 235 18.35 19.42 11.35
N GLU A 236 19.36 19.74 12.14
CA GLU A 236 20.13 20.97 11.98
C GLU A 236 21.05 20.87 10.76
N LEU A 237 21.06 21.92 9.94
CA LEU A 237 21.87 22.03 8.71
C LEU A 237 23.10 22.92 8.89
N SER A 238 23.16 23.67 9.99
CA SER A 238 24.23 24.60 10.34
C SER A 238 24.74 24.34 11.75
N ASP A 239 25.98 24.72 12.04
CA ASP A 239 26.64 24.45 13.33
C ASP A 239 26.16 25.32 14.52
N GLY A 240 25.27 26.27 14.27
CA GLY A 240 24.70 27.16 15.29
C GLY A 240 25.68 28.19 15.86
N THR A 241 26.80 28.46 15.19
CA THR A 241 27.79 29.45 15.62
C THR A 241 27.59 30.84 15.00
N SER A 242 26.68 30.96 14.04
CA SER A 242 26.33 32.17 13.30
C SER A 242 24.91 32.05 12.73
N ASP A 243 24.31 33.16 12.30
CA ASP A 243 22.95 33.10 11.72
C ASP A 243 22.93 32.31 10.41
N ALA A 244 22.05 31.32 10.34
CA ALA A 244 21.71 30.58 9.15
C ALA A 244 20.20 30.41 9.02
N GLU A 245 19.70 30.38 7.79
CA GLU A 245 18.29 30.07 7.50
C GLU A 245 18.20 29.06 6.36
N ALA A 246 17.36 28.04 6.52
CA ALA A 246 16.83 27.26 5.41
C ALA A 246 15.53 27.93 4.92
N ARG A 247 15.41 28.14 3.61
CA ARG A 247 14.35 28.97 3.01
C ARG A 247 13.46 28.25 2.04
N SER A 248 13.99 27.26 1.33
CA SER A 248 13.26 26.47 0.35
C SER A 248 13.78 25.05 0.35
N ILE A 249 12.92 24.11 -0.02
CA ILE A 249 13.20 22.68 -0.06
C ILE A 249 12.65 22.03 -1.31
N PHE A 250 13.44 21.09 -1.87
CA PHE A 250 13.04 20.26 -2.98
C PHE A 250 13.53 18.82 -2.78
N VAL A 251 12.68 17.83 -3.08
CA VAL A 251 13.03 16.40 -2.93
C VAL A 251 12.94 15.69 -4.27
N ASP A 252 14.07 15.14 -4.71
CA ASP A 252 14.18 14.34 -5.94
C ASP A 252 14.77 12.94 -5.63
N GLY A 253 13.93 11.92 -5.79
CA GLY A 253 14.19 10.57 -5.27
C GLY A 253 14.64 10.62 -3.81
N ALA A 254 15.76 9.95 -3.50
CA ALA A 254 16.36 9.95 -2.16
C ALA A 254 17.13 11.24 -1.80
N ASN A 255 17.24 12.22 -2.71
CA ASN A 255 18.00 13.44 -2.46
C ASN A 255 17.09 14.57 -1.98
N VAL A 256 17.47 15.16 -0.84
CA VAL A 256 16.85 16.36 -0.28
C VAL A 256 17.77 17.55 -0.54
N TYR A 257 17.26 18.57 -1.21
CA TYR A 257 17.94 19.82 -1.51
C TYR A 257 17.29 20.93 -0.69
N VAL A 258 18.10 21.72 0.00
CA VAL A 258 17.64 22.87 0.78
C VAL A 258 18.44 24.09 0.38
N ALA A 259 17.78 25.19 0.05
CA ALA A 259 18.42 26.47 -0.24
C ALA A 259 18.29 27.45 0.92
N GLY A 260 19.30 28.28 1.12
CA GLY A 260 19.28 29.32 2.15
C GLY A 260 20.60 30.08 2.27
N TYR A 261 20.99 30.40 3.50
CA TYR A 261 22.28 31.05 3.76
C TYR A 261 22.90 30.65 5.10
N VAL A 262 24.21 30.84 5.20
CA VAL A 262 24.97 30.83 6.46
C VAL A 262 25.78 32.13 6.53
N LYS A 263 25.80 32.82 7.67
CA LYS A 263 26.69 33.97 7.85
C LYS A 263 28.12 33.51 8.11
N ASN A 264 29.09 34.13 7.44
CA ASN A 264 30.49 33.85 7.72
C ASN A 264 31.07 34.76 8.82
N ALA A 265 32.34 34.55 9.17
CA ALA A 265 33.05 35.30 10.20
C ALA A 265 33.15 36.83 9.94
N ASN A 266 32.88 37.28 8.71
CA ASN A 266 32.86 38.70 8.33
C ASN A 266 31.42 39.28 8.31
N ASP A 267 30.45 38.59 8.91
CA ASP A 267 29.02 38.94 8.91
C ASP A 267 28.43 39.07 7.49
N LYS A 268 29.00 38.33 6.53
CA LYS A 268 28.47 38.24 5.16
C LYS A 268 27.53 37.05 5.05
N TYR A 269 26.39 37.26 4.40
CA TYR A 269 25.49 36.20 4.00
C TYR A 269 26.17 35.35 2.92
N VAL A 270 26.39 34.07 3.18
CA VAL A 270 26.88 33.12 2.18
C VAL A 270 25.69 32.31 1.71
N ALA A 271 25.29 32.46 0.45
CA ALA A 271 24.27 31.63 -0.16
C ALA A 271 24.72 30.16 -0.12
N THR A 272 23.86 29.29 0.40
CA THR A 272 24.20 27.88 0.66
C THR A 272 23.11 26.98 0.10
N LEU A 273 23.54 25.90 -0.57
CA LEU A 273 22.73 24.76 -0.94
C LEU A 273 23.15 23.58 -0.07
N TRP A 274 22.24 22.99 0.68
CA TRP A 274 22.48 21.72 1.37
C TRP A 274 21.91 20.59 0.53
N LYS A 275 22.74 19.58 0.24
CA LYS A 275 22.30 18.31 -0.36
C LYS A 275 22.45 17.21 0.69
N ASN A 276 21.35 16.61 1.11
CA ASN A 276 21.31 15.58 2.16
C ASN A 276 22.05 16.01 3.44
N GLY A 277 21.86 17.27 3.85
CA GLY A 277 22.52 17.87 5.02
C GLY A 277 23.95 18.37 4.80
N VAL A 278 24.57 18.08 3.66
CA VAL A 278 25.93 18.54 3.34
C VAL A 278 25.88 19.90 2.64
N ALA A 279 26.52 20.91 3.25
CA ALA A 279 26.55 22.27 2.75
C ALA A 279 27.48 22.44 1.53
N GLN A 280 27.00 23.17 0.54
CA GLN A 280 27.74 23.70 -0.60
C GLN A 280 27.55 25.22 -0.67
N GLU A 281 28.64 25.97 -0.60
CA GLU A 281 28.61 27.43 -0.78
C GLU A 281 28.40 27.79 -2.27
N LEU A 282 27.50 28.72 -2.55
CA LEU A 282 27.17 29.23 -3.89
C LEU A 282 27.80 30.60 -4.17
N THR A 283 28.38 31.24 -3.16
CA THR A 283 29.04 32.55 -3.26
C THR A 283 30.41 32.51 -2.60
N GLY A 284 31.33 33.35 -3.06
CA GLY A 284 32.65 33.49 -2.46
C GLY A 284 32.61 34.19 -1.09
N PRO A 285 33.68 34.06 -0.28
CA PRO A 285 33.70 34.48 1.13
C PRO A 285 33.60 36.01 1.34
N ASN A 286 33.83 36.80 0.30
CA ASN A 286 33.82 38.27 0.37
C ASN A 286 32.56 38.90 -0.25
N SER A 287 31.62 38.09 -0.74
CA SER A 287 30.41 38.57 -1.40
C SER A 287 29.16 38.10 -0.66
N SER A 288 28.32 39.05 -0.24
CA SER A 288 27.03 38.72 0.36
C SER A 288 26.06 38.20 -0.71
N ALA A 289 25.51 37.01 -0.51
CA ALA A 289 24.44 36.43 -1.31
C ALA A 289 23.47 35.63 -0.44
N VAL A 290 22.23 35.48 -0.88
CA VAL A 290 21.22 34.65 -0.22
C VAL A 290 20.51 33.80 -1.28
N ALA A 291 20.40 32.50 -1.04
CA ALA A 291 19.54 31.63 -1.82
C ALA A 291 18.12 31.65 -1.23
N TRP A 292 17.12 31.83 -2.08
CA TRP A 292 15.72 31.96 -1.70
C TRP A 292 14.90 30.73 -2.06
N ASP A 293 15.10 30.18 -3.26
CA ASP A 293 14.32 29.05 -3.76
C ASP A 293 15.19 28.03 -4.51
N VAL A 294 14.86 26.74 -4.45
CA VAL A 294 15.55 25.64 -5.12
C VAL A 294 14.57 24.77 -5.91
N SER A 295 14.99 24.37 -7.09
CA SER A 295 14.27 23.42 -7.93
C SER A 295 15.26 22.48 -8.62
N VAL A 296 14.86 21.23 -8.84
CA VAL A 296 15.69 20.22 -9.50
C VAL A 296 14.92 19.64 -10.67
N GLN A 297 15.58 19.54 -11.82
CA GLN A 297 15.01 18.87 -12.99
C GLN A 297 16.08 18.03 -13.69
N GLY A 298 15.87 16.71 -13.71
CA GLY A 298 16.91 15.78 -14.16
C GLY A 298 18.18 15.94 -13.31
N ASP A 299 19.33 16.07 -13.97
CA ASP A 299 20.62 16.23 -13.28
C ASP A 299 20.92 17.68 -12.86
N ASP A 300 20.10 18.66 -13.29
CA ASP A 300 20.35 20.07 -13.07
C ASP A 300 19.67 20.58 -11.78
N VAL A 301 20.45 21.25 -10.94
CA VAL A 301 19.98 21.96 -9.74
C VAL A 301 19.97 23.46 -10.02
N PHE A 302 18.82 24.07 -9.84
CA PHE A 302 18.59 25.50 -10.01
C PHE A 302 18.31 26.14 -8.65
N VAL A 303 18.96 27.27 -8.39
CA VAL A 303 18.75 28.04 -7.17
C VAL A 303 18.53 29.49 -7.55
N ALA A 304 17.42 30.09 -7.15
CA ALA A 304 17.17 31.51 -7.31
C ALA A 304 17.51 32.25 -6.03
N GLY A 305 18.05 33.45 -6.15
CA GLY A 305 18.27 34.31 -5.01
C GLY A 305 18.80 35.67 -5.37
N GLN A 306 19.59 36.25 -4.46
CA GLN A 306 20.10 37.60 -4.58
C GLN A 306 21.58 37.69 -4.21
N THR A 307 22.30 38.57 -4.88
CA THR A 307 23.72 38.87 -4.59
C THR A 307 23.90 40.38 -4.44
N TRP A 308 24.81 40.77 -3.56
CA TRP A 308 25.07 42.18 -3.27
C TRP A 308 26.00 42.79 -4.32
N ASN A 309 25.59 43.92 -4.89
CA ASN A 309 26.45 44.74 -5.74
C ASN A 309 27.18 45.79 -4.89
N TYR A 310 28.50 45.67 -4.77
CA TYR A 310 29.30 46.61 -3.98
C TYR A 310 29.54 47.96 -4.66
N ASP A 311 29.37 48.04 -5.98
CA ASP A 311 29.53 49.29 -6.74
C ASP A 311 28.29 50.18 -6.58
N THR A 312 27.09 49.58 -6.58
CA THR A 312 25.83 50.32 -6.50
C THR A 312 25.17 50.29 -5.12
N GLY A 313 25.54 49.33 -4.26
CA GLY A 313 24.92 49.14 -2.95
C GLY A 313 23.52 48.52 -3.01
N TYR A 314 23.17 47.86 -4.12
CA TYR A 314 21.88 47.22 -4.32
C TYR A 314 21.99 45.70 -4.40
N TRP A 315 20.95 45.01 -3.93
CA TRP A 315 20.77 43.59 -4.22
C TRP A 315 20.38 43.39 -5.69
N MET A 316 21.01 42.40 -6.32
CA MET A 316 20.74 41.96 -7.69
C MET A 316 20.17 40.55 -7.67
N VAL A 317 19.29 40.24 -8.61
CA VAL A 317 18.77 38.88 -8.78
C VAL A 317 19.83 38.01 -9.43
N VAL A 318 20.00 36.80 -8.91
CA VAL A 318 20.92 35.80 -9.44
C VAL A 318 20.24 34.43 -9.48
N LEU A 319 20.49 33.70 -10.56
CA LEU A 319 20.14 32.30 -10.74
C LEU A 319 21.43 31.49 -10.77
N TRP A 320 21.59 30.54 -9.86
CA TRP A 320 22.65 29.55 -9.94
C TRP A 320 22.12 28.31 -10.64
N LYS A 321 22.81 27.85 -11.68
CA LYS A 321 22.61 26.53 -12.28
C LYS A 321 23.83 25.67 -11.97
N ASN A 322 23.66 24.60 -11.20
CA ASN A 322 24.75 23.74 -10.73
C ASN A 322 25.89 24.53 -10.06
N GLY A 323 25.54 25.55 -9.27
CA GLY A 323 26.49 26.43 -8.60
C GLY A 323 27.09 27.54 -9.49
N VAL A 324 26.80 27.58 -10.79
CA VAL A 324 27.27 28.64 -11.70
C VAL A 324 26.28 29.82 -11.70
N PRO A 325 26.68 31.02 -11.24
CA PRO A 325 25.77 32.16 -11.15
C PRO A 325 25.54 32.85 -12.49
N THR A 326 24.30 33.26 -12.73
CA THR A 326 23.87 34.18 -13.80
C THR A 326 23.09 35.33 -13.18
N ILE A 327 23.54 36.57 -13.39
CA ILE A 327 22.86 37.76 -12.87
C ILE A 327 21.71 38.16 -13.81
N LEU A 328 20.52 38.38 -13.25
CA LEU A 328 19.28 38.63 -14.02
C LEU A 328 18.85 40.11 -14.02
N THR A 329 19.54 40.96 -13.25
CA THR A 329 19.29 42.41 -13.22
C THR A 329 20.57 43.20 -13.53
N ASP A 330 20.40 44.47 -13.91
CA ASP A 330 21.53 45.35 -14.26
C ASP A 330 22.20 46.03 -13.05
N GLY A 331 21.63 45.86 -11.85
CA GLY A 331 22.14 46.44 -10.61
C GLY A 331 21.90 47.94 -10.46
N SER A 332 21.08 48.55 -11.31
CA SER A 332 20.69 49.96 -11.24
C SER A 332 19.67 50.26 -10.14
N SER A 333 19.06 49.23 -9.55
CA SER A 333 18.05 49.34 -8.50
C SER A 333 18.03 48.06 -7.65
N HIS A 334 17.53 48.15 -6.42
CA HIS A 334 17.33 46.99 -5.55
C HIS A 334 16.33 46.02 -6.16
N ALA A 335 16.69 44.75 -6.23
CA ALA A 335 15.86 43.68 -6.76
C ALA A 335 16.03 42.40 -5.94
N GLU A 336 14.96 41.63 -5.80
CA GLU A 336 14.95 40.37 -5.06
C GLU A 336 14.23 39.29 -5.87
N ALA A 337 14.77 38.07 -5.83
CA ALA A 337 14.05 36.86 -6.23
C ALA A 337 13.41 36.24 -5.00
N LEU A 338 12.21 35.67 -5.18
CA LEU A 338 11.40 35.10 -4.11
C LEU A 338 11.01 33.66 -4.38
N SER A 339 10.82 33.28 -5.65
CA SER A 339 10.46 31.90 -6.04
C SER A 339 11.02 31.54 -7.42
N LEU A 340 11.16 30.24 -7.65
CA LEU A 340 11.73 29.58 -8.80
C LEU A 340 10.82 28.43 -9.25
N PHE A 341 10.57 28.34 -10.54
CA PHE A 341 9.93 27.18 -11.15
C PHE A 341 10.68 26.79 -12.42
N VAL A 342 10.85 25.49 -12.65
CA VAL A 342 11.52 24.94 -13.83
C VAL A 342 10.53 24.02 -14.54
N ASP A 343 10.25 24.30 -15.81
CA ASP A 343 9.36 23.53 -16.67
C ASP A 343 10.06 23.22 -17.99
N GLY A 344 10.64 22.02 -18.09
CA GLY A 344 11.42 21.62 -19.26
C GLY A 344 12.62 22.54 -19.48
N GLU A 345 12.66 23.24 -20.60
CA GLU A 345 13.75 24.19 -20.91
C GLU A 345 13.53 25.57 -20.30
N ASP A 346 12.33 25.85 -19.79
CA ASP A 346 11.97 27.17 -19.27
C ASP A 346 12.19 27.28 -17.77
N VAL A 347 12.96 28.29 -17.37
CA VAL A 347 13.21 28.65 -15.97
C VAL A 347 12.52 29.98 -15.66
N TYR A 348 11.67 29.99 -14.66
CA TYR A 348 10.92 31.15 -14.20
C TYR A 348 11.42 31.54 -12.81
N VAL A 349 11.92 32.76 -12.67
CA VAL A 349 12.23 33.35 -11.37
C VAL A 349 11.26 34.49 -11.13
N SER A 350 10.55 34.51 -10.00
CA SER A 350 9.66 35.63 -9.64
C SER A 350 10.24 36.50 -8.53
N GLY A 351 9.77 37.73 -8.45
CA GLY A 351 10.20 38.68 -7.44
C GLY A 351 9.78 40.10 -7.74
N TYR A 352 10.65 41.07 -7.46
CA TYR A 352 10.37 42.49 -7.67
C TYR A 352 11.63 43.34 -7.85
N ILE A 353 11.42 44.56 -8.39
CA ILE A 353 12.41 45.63 -8.46
C ILE A 353 11.83 46.88 -7.77
N ASN A 354 12.60 47.52 -6.89
CA ASN A 354 12.26 48.81 -6.30
C ASN A 354 12.53 49.93 -7.30
N LYS A 355 11.47 50.45 -7.94
CA LYS A 355 11.55 51.67 -8.75
C LYS A 355 11.47 52.88 -7.82
N THR A 356 11.87 54.05 -8.32
CA THR A 356 11.87 55.30 -7.54
C THR A 356 10.50 55.65 -6.95
N THR A 357 9.41 55.26 -7.62
CA THR A 357 8.05 55.65 -7.23
C THR A 357 7.19 54.51 -6.69
N HIS A 358 7.57 53.25 -6.93
CA HIS A 358 6.74 52.08 -6.60
C HIS A 358 7.58 50.79 -6.64
N ILE A 359 7.02 49.71 -6.12
CA ILE A 359 7.58 48.37 -6.30
C ILE A 359 7.00 47.78 -7.58
N LEU A 360 7.85 47.26 -8.46
CA LEU A 360 7.43 46.61 -9.69
C LEU A 360 7.62 45.09 -9.57
N GLY A 361 6.53 44.35 -9.64
CA GLY A 361 6.53 42.89 -9.67
C GLY A 361 7.11 42.37 -10.99
N MET A 362 7.94 41.33 -10.88
CA MET A 362 8.74 40.80 -11.98
C MET A 362 8.64 39.27 -12.05
N VAL A 363 8.71 38.74 -13.28
CA VAL A 363 9.11 37.37 -13.56
C VAL A 363 10.23 37.40 -14.58
N TRP A 364 11.35 36.73 -14.33
CA TRP A 364 12.42 36.52 -15.30
C TRP A 364 12.28 35.12 -15.89
N LYS A 365 11.88 35.04 -17.17
CA LYS A 365 11.80 33.78 -17.92
C LYS A 365 13.09 33.59 -18.72
N ASN A 366 13.87 32.56 -18.41
CA ASN A 366 15.19 32.31 -19.03
C ASN A 366 16.11 33.55 -18.99
N GLY A 367 16.02 34.31 -17.90
CA GLY A 367 16.73 35.56 -17.69
C GLY A 367 16.15 36.79 -18.41
N PHE A 368 15.12 36.64 -19.23
CA PHE A 368 14.41 37.78 -19.84
C PHE A 368 13.34 38.32 -18.90
N PRO A 369 13.34 39.63 -18.58
CA PRO A 369 12.37 40.23 -17.67
C PRO A 369 10.97 40.33 -18.30
N ILE A 370 9.97 39.96 -17.53
CA ILE A 370 8.54 40.15 -17.78
C ILE A 370 7.99 40.97 -16.61
N GLU A 371 7.48 42.16 -16.93
CA GLU A 371 6.98 43.12 -15.94
C GLU A 371 5.48 42.94 -15.73
N PHE A 372 5.00 43.17 -14.49
CA PHE A 372 3.58 43.16 -14.14
C PHE A 372 3.14 44.56 -13.65
N PRO A 373 3.13 45.58 -14.53
CA PRO A 373 2.78 46.94 -14.15
C PRO A 373 1.27 47.09 -13.94
N LEU A 374 0.89 47.85 -12.93
CA LEU A 374 -0.48 48.29 -12.70
C LEU A 374 -0.48 49.80 -12.43
N ALA A 375 -1.35 50.53 -13.14
CA ALA A 375 -1.39 51.99 -13.05
C ALA A 375 -1.64 52.44 -11.61
N ASN A 376 -0.74 53.29 -11.09
CA ASN A 376 -0.77 53.83 -9.73
C ASN A 376 -0.73 52.78 -8.60
N LYS A 377 -0.13 51.60 -8.87
CA LYS A 377 0.03 50.54 -7.88
C LYS A 377 1.48 50.11 -7.73
N SER A 378 1.84 49.66 -6.53
CA SER A 378 3.00 48.78 -6.29
C SER A 378 2.54 47.33 -6.43
N THR A 379 3.38 46.48 -7.02
CA THR A 379 3.13 45.03 -7.17
C THR A 379 4.34 44.22 -6.73
N ARG A 380 4.09 43.00 -6.23
CA ARG A 380 5.12 42.00 -5.94
C ARG A 380 4.61 40.62 -6.34
N ILE A 381 5.47 39.81 -6.96
CA ILE A 381 5.19 38.40 -7.25
C ILE A 381 6.04 37.57 -6.28
N ASN A 382 5.41 36.96 -5.28
CA ASN A 382 6.07 36.17 -4.24
C ASN A 382 6.35 34.74 -4.68
N SER A 383 5.44 34.15 -5.46
CA SER A 383 5.52 32.76 -5.91
C SER A 383 5.17 32.65 -7.39
N VAL A 384 5.83 31.74 -8.10
CA VAL A 384 5.54 31.38 -9.48
C VAL A 384 5.34 29.89 -9.60
N TYR A 385 4.35 29.49 -10.40
CA TYR A 385 4.04 28.09 -10.67
C TYR A 385 3.61 27.92 -12.12
N VAL A 386 3.97 26.81 -12.75
CA VAL A 386 3.58 26.52 -14.14
C VAL A 386 2.83 25.20 -14.18
N GLU A 387 1.65 25.19 -14.80
CA GLU A 387 0.86 23.99 -15.06
C GLU A 387 0.40 23.97 -16.52
N GLY A 388 0.94 23.03 -17.29
CA GLY A 388 0.79 22.99 -18.74
C GLY A 388 1.19 24.32 -19.39
N SER A 389 0.26 24.96 -20.09
CA SER A 389 0.51 26.26 -20.74
C SER A 389 0.23 27.48 -19.85
N ASN A 390 -0.09 27.29 -18.58
CA ASN A 390 -0.48 28.37 -17.67
C ASN A 390 0.65 28.71 -16.72
N VAL A 391 1.06 29.98 -16.72
CA VAL A 391 1.99 30.54 -15.74
C VAL A 391 1.18 31.32 -14.71
N TYR A 392 1.29 30.90 -13.46
CA TYR A 392 0.67 31.54 -12.31
C TYR A 392 1.70 32.33 -11.53
N GLY A 393 1.32 33.54 -11.10
CA GLY A 393 2.07 34.32 -10.12
C GLY A 393 1.16 34.69 -8.96
N ALA A 394 1.59 34.47 -7.72
CA ALA A 394 0.86 34.92 -6.53
C ALA A 394 1.67 35.99 -5.80
N GLY A 395 0.97 36.96 -5.22
CA GLY A 395 1.62 38.05 -4.52
C GLY A 395 0.65 39.10 -3.98
N PHE A 396 1.04 40.36 -4.08
CA PHE A 396 0.18 41.45 -3.65
C PHE A 396 0.28 42.68 -4.55
N MET A 397 -0.71 43.55 -4.40
CA MET A 397 -0.67 44.92 -4.88
C MET A 397 -1.09 45.93 -3.81
N SER A 398 -0.61 47.17 -3.89
CA SER A 398 -1.12 48.30 -3.10
C SER A 398 -1.18 49.58 -3.91
N ASN A 399 -1.95 50.57 -3.48
CA ASN A 399 -1.82 51.92 -4.01
C ASN A 399 -0.42 52.46 -3.70
N ILE A 400 0.14 53.25 -4.62
CA ILE A 400 1.43 53.92 -4.39
C ILE A 400 1.31 54.83 -3.16
N GLY A 401 2.18 54.60 -2.17
CA GLY A 401 2.21 55.34 -0.91
C GLY A 401 1.28 54.79 0.18
N GLU A 402 0.57 53.69 -0.06
CA GLU A 402 -0.24 53.00 0.94
C GLU A 402 0.38 51.65 1.36
N GLU A 403 0.25 51.34 2.64
CA GLU A 403 0.72 50.08 3.25
C GLU A 403 -0.39 49.05 3.44
N VAL A 404 -1.50 49.21 2.71
CA VAL A 404 -2.60 48.23 2.68
C VAL A 404 -2.46 47.40 1.41
N TYR A 405 -2.11 46.13 1.59
CA TYR A 405 -1.90 45.18 0.49
C TYR A 405 -3.19 44.40 0.19
N ALA A 406 -3.48 44.21 -1.09
CA ALA A 406 -4.47 43.28 -1.59
C ALA A 406 -3.75 42.04 -2.12
N ALA A 407 -4.21 40.85 -1.73
CA ALA A 407 -3.69 39.60 -2.25
C ALA A 407 -4.17 39.40 -3.69
N THR A 408 -3.28 38.92 -4.55
CA THR A 408 -3.53 38.87 -6.00
C THR A 408 -2.92 37.62 -6.61
N LEU A 409 -3.62 37.10 -7.62
CA LEU A 409 -3.20 36.02 -8.49
C LEU A 409 -3.10 36.56 -9.92
N TRP A 410 -2.04 36.24 -10.63
CA TRP A 410 -1.90 36.51 -12.06
C TRP A 410 -1.87 35.18 -12.79
N LYS A 411 -2.68 35.05 -13.85
CA LYS A 411 -2.65 33.91 -14.76
C LYS A 411 -2.28 34.41 -16.15
N ASN A 412 -1.12 34.02 -16.67
CA ASN A 412 -0.60 34.48 -17.96
C ASN A 412 -0.63 36.02 -18.11
N GLY A 413 -0.29 36.74 -17.03
CA GLY A 413 -0.32 38.20 -16.99
C GLY A 413 -1.68 38.83 -16.67
N VAL A 414 -2.76 38.06 -16.68
CA VAL A 414 -4.11 38.54 -16.34
C VAL A 414 -4.29 38.53 -14.83
N LEU A 415 -4.56 39.70 -14.25
CA LEU A 415 -4.80 39.88 -12.82
C LEU A 415 -6.18 39.36 -12.39
N GLN A 416 -6.19 38.65 -11.27
CA GLN A 416 -7.33 38.30 -10.45
C GLN A 416 -7.07 38.77 -9.01
N GLU A 417 -7.92 39.65 -8.48
CA GLU A 417 -7.87 40.04 -7.07
C GLU A 417 -8.42 38.90 -6.19
N LEU A 418 -7.67 38.50 -5.17
CA LEU A 418 -8.08 37.49 -4.18
C LEU A 418 -8.69 38.13 -2.93
N SER A 419 -8.41 39.41 -2.71
CA SER A 419 -9.04 40.22 -1.68
C SER A 419 -9.31 41.64 -2.16
N ASN A 420 -10.29 42.30 -1.53
CA ASN A 420 -10.76 43.62 -1.95
C ASN A 420 -9.89 44.80 -1.46
N GLY A 421 -8.70 44.53 -0.92
CA GLY A 421 -7.78 45.55 -0.40
C GLY A 421 -8.30 46.38 0.78
N SER A 422 -9.38 45.96 1.45
CA SER A 422 -9.90 46.66 2.65
C SER A 422 -9.11 46.37 3.92
N LYS A 423 -8.28 45.32 3.90
CA LYS A 423 -7.43 44.88 5.01
C LYS A 423 -6.11 44.39 4.44
N ASN A 424 -5.07 44.44 5.26
CA ASN A 424 -3.76 43.96 4.86
C ASN A 424 -3.83 42.47 4.50
N CYS A 425 -3.45 42.13 3.27
CA CYS A 425 -3.59 40.80 2.72
C CYS A 425 -2.46 40.49 1.75
N ASN A 426 -1.94 39.26 1.81
CA ASN A 426 -0.79 38.86 1.00
C ASN A 426 -0.93 37.40 0.58
N ALA A 427 -0.85 37.14 -0.72
CA ALA A 427 -0.70 35.78 -1.25
C ALA A 427 0.79 35.44 -1.33
N ILE A 428 1.19 34.34 -0.69
CA ILE A 428 2.60 33.99 -0.49
C ILE A 428 3.02 32.86 -1.43
N SER A 429 2.23 31.79 -1.54
CA SER A 429 2.54 30.64 -2.39
C SER A 429 1.36 30.27 -3.29
N VAL A 430 1.64 29.73 -4.48
CA VAL A 430 0.65 29.21 -5.43
C VAL A 430 1.09 27.86 -5.97
N VAL A 431 0.14 26.94 -6.09
CA VAL A 431 0.25 25.74 -6.92
C VAL A 431 -1.07 25.53 -7.67
N ALA A 432 -1.03 24.74 -8.73
CA ALA A 432 -2.22 24.37 -9.48
C ALA A 432 -2.13 22.91 -9.91
N ASP A 433 -3.29 22.27 -10.06
CA ASP A 433 -3.42 21.02 -10.80
C ASP A 433 -4.28 21.26 -12.06
N SER A 434 -4.63 20.18 -12.77
CA SER A 434 -5.44 20.26 -13.99
C SER A 434 -6.84 20.87 -13.81
N SER A 435 -7.34 20.93 -12.57
CA SER A 435 -8.70 21.33 -12.21
C SER A 435 -8.76 22.60 -11.38
N ASP A 436 -7.84 22.76 -10.42
CA ASP A 436 -7.93 23.75 -9.35
C ASP A 436 -6.63 24.53 -9.18
N VAL A 437 -6.77 25.80 -8.79
CA VAL A 437 -5.64 26.68 -8.40
C VAL A 437 -5.75 26.98 -6.92
N TYR A 438 -4.67 26.74 -6.19
CA TYR A 438 -4.58 26.95 -4.74
C TYR A 438 -3.55 28.03 -4.45
N VAL A 439 -3.94 29.00 -3.64
CA VAL A 439 -3.06 30.08 -3.17
C VAL A 439 -3.15 30.15 -1.66
N CYS A 440 -2.03 30.23 -0.95
CA CYS A 440 -2.03 30.44 0.50
C CYS A 440 -1.37 31.77 0.87
N GLY A 441 -1.66 32.24 2.09
CA GLY A 441 -1.08 33.46 2.60
C GLY A 441 -1.77 33.91 3.88
N TYR A 442 -2.02 35.20 4.02
CA TYR A 442 -2.77 35.74 5.15
C TYR A 442 -3.67 36.92 4.78
N GLN A 443 -4.66 37.15 5.64
CA GLN A 443 -5.48 38.36 5.65
C GLN A 443 -5.67 38.84 7.09
N SER A 444 -5.43 40.12 7.35
CA SER A 444 -5.69 40.71 8.67
C SER A 444 -7.18 40.69 9.00
N ASN A 445 -7.53 40.38 10.24
CA ASN A 445 -8.90 40.46 10.75
C ASN A 445 -9.26 41.91 11.13
N ALA A 446 -10.42 42.11 11.76
CA ALA A 446 -10.87 43.46 12.16
C ALA A 446 -9.99 44.14 13.24
N SER A 447 -9.14 43.38 13.92
CA SER A 447 -8.19 43.86 14.92
C SER A 447 -6.77 43.99 14.37
N ASP A 448 -6.61 43.99 13.05
CA ASP A 448 -5.32 43.98 12.33
C ASP A 448 -4.43 42.74 12.58
N THR A 449 -4.95 41.70 13.24
CA THR A 449 -4.23 40.44 13.43
C THR A 449 -4.27 39.60 12.14
N PRO A 450 -3.12 39.22 11.56
CA PRO A 450 -3.06 38.29 10.42
C PRO A 450 -3.68 36.94 10.73
N VAL A 451 -4.53 36.47 9.82
CA VAL A 451 -5.16 35.15 9.82
C VAL A 451 -4.67 34.39 8.59
N ALA A 452 -4.19 33.16 8.78
CA ALA A 452 -3.78 32.30 7.68
C ALA A 452 -4.96 32.00 6.75
N MET A 453 -4.73 32.08 5.44
CA MET A 453 -5.76 31.95 4.41
C MET A 453 -5.37 30.91 3.35
N LEU A 454 -6.38 30.22 2.82
CA LEU A 454 -6.34 29.47 1.57
C LEU A 454 -7.34 30.10 0.59
N TRP A 455 -6.95 30.31 -0.65
CA TRP A 455 -7.85 30.64 -1.75
C TRP A 455 -7.84 29.50 -2.76
N LYS A 456 -8.98 28.81 -2.90
CA LYS A 456 -9.19 27.80 -3.94
C LYS A 456 -10.00 28.41 -5.08
N ASN A 457 -9.41 28.53 -6.26
CA ASN A 457 -10.00 29.22 -7.43
C ASN A 457 -10.50 30.65 -7.11
N GLY A 458 -9.79 31.34 -6.22
CA GLY A 458 -10.16 32.67 -5.75
C GLY A 458 -11.21 32.72 -4.64
N VAL A 459 -11.75 31.57 -4.20
CA VAL A 459 -12.67 31.49 -3.06
C VAL A 459 -11.87 31.38 -1.77
N PRO A 460 -12.00 32.33 -0.81
CA PRO A 460 -11.24 32.33 0.43
C PRO A 460 -11.79 31.39 1.49
N THR A 461 -10.90 30.74 2.22
CA THR A 461 -11.12 29.97 3.45
C THR A 461 -10.12 30.43 4.52
N GLU A 462 -10.59 30.71 5.74
CA GLU A 462 -9.74 30.97 6.90
C GLU A 462 -9.20 29.63 7.43
N LEU A 463 -7.87 29.52 7.57
CA LEU A 463 -7.20 28.32 8.09
C LEU A 463 -7.03 28.34 9.61
N TRP A 464 -7.36 29.46 10.25
CA TRP A 464 -7.22 29.65 11.68
C TRP A 464 -8.34 30.56 12.20
N ASP A 465 -8.71 30.42 13.47
CA ASP A 465 -9.83 31.14 14.10
C ASP A 465 -9.58 32.64 14.35
N GLY A 466 -8.39 33.14 13.99
CA GLY A 466 -7.98 34.53 14.19
C GLY A 466 -7.78 34.97 15.64
N THR A 467 -7.76 34.04 16.61
CA THR A 467 -7.50 34.35 18.03
C THR A 467 -6.04 34.73 18.29
N VAL A 468 -5.13 34.22 17.46
CA VAL A 468 -3.70 34.53 17.47
C VAL A 468 -3.24 34.87 16.05
N TYR A 469 -2.09 35.52 15.97
CA TYR A 469 -1.39 35.78 14.71
C TYR A 469 -1.12 34.44 14.01
N SER A 470 -1.49 34.33 12.74
CA SER A 470 -1.23 33.14 11.93
C SER A 470 -0.92 33.50 10.47
N ILE A 471 0.03 32.77 9.87
CA ILE A 471 0.41 32.94 8.46
C ILE A 471 0.61 31.55 7.84
N ALA A 472 0.06 31.34 6.63
CA ALA A 472 0.44 30.25 5.75
C ALA A 472 1.57 30.72 4.82
N THR A 473 2.69 29.99 4.80
CA THR A 473 3.93 30.42 4.12
C THR A 473 4.23 29.67 2.83
N SER A 474 3.80 28.41 2.74
CA SER A 474 3.98 27.60 1.53
C SER A 474 2.91 26.51 1.46
N LEU A 475 2.71 25.96 0.27
CA LEU A 475 1.74 24.91 0.00
C LEU A 475 2.26 23.96 -1.08
N ASN A 476 1.84 22.70 -1.02
CA ASN A 476 2.25 21.62 -1.91
C ASN A 476 1.08 20.63 -2.08
N LEU A 477 1.01 19.94 -3.23
CA LEU A 477 -0.03 18.94 -3.51
C LEU A 477 0.57 17.53 -3.47
N ASP A 478 -0.18 16.59 -2.92
CA ASP A 478 0.08 15.15 -3.04
C ASP A 478 -1.23 14.44 -3.38
N GLY A 479 -1.38 14.01 -4.63
CA GLY A 479 -2.66 13.52 -5.14
C GLY A 479 -3.76 14.58 -5.03
N GLU A 480 -4.87 14.24 -4.37
CA GLU A 480 -5.99 15.17 -4.10
C GLU A 480 -5.78 16.00 -2.81
N ASP A 481 -4.75 15.70 -2.03
CA ASP A 481 -4.51 16.33 -0.74
C ASP A 481 -3.70 17.63 -0.90
N VAL A 482 -4.17 18.68 -0.23
CA VAL A 482 -3.50 19.99 -0.15
C VAL A 482 -2.79 20.11 1.18
N TYR A 483 -1.47 20.25 1.13
CA TYR A 483 -0.64 20.46 2.30
C TYR A 483 -0.20 21.92 2.34
N ILE A 484 -0.45 22.59 3.46
CA ILE A 484 -0.10 23.99 3.66
C ILE A 484 0.73 24.05 4.93
N ALA A 485 1.85 24.77 4.88
CA ALA A 485 2.68 24.99 6.04
C ALA A 485 2.66 26.45 6.46
N GLY A 486 2.89 26.68 7.74
CA GLY A 486 2.94 28.01 8.29
C GLY A 486 3.14 28.01 9.79
N TYR A 487 2.79 29.10 10.44
CA TYR A 487 3.02 29.25 11.86
C TYR A 487 1.97 30.13 12.53
N THR A 488 1.76 29.90 13.82
CA THR A 488 1.04 30.81 14.72
C THR A 488 2.03 31.45 15.69
N ARG A 489 1.70 32.64 16.20
CA ARG A 489 2.52 33.36 17.17
C ARG A 489 1.69 33.70 18.40
N HIS A 490 2.10 33.17 19.56
CA HIS A 490 1.44 33.39 20.85
C HIS A 490 2.01 34.61 21.57
N SER A 491 3.33 34.80 21.50
CA SER A 491 4.04 35.94 22.07
C SER A 491 5.33 36.22 21.31
N ASP A 492 6.13 37.19 21.77
CA ASP A 492 7.40 37.51 21.11
C ASP A 492 8.34 36.30 21.11
N GLN A 493 8.69 35.86 19.90
CA GLN A 493 9.54 34.70 19.64
C GLN A 493 8.97 33.34 20.07
N ASP A 494 7.66 33.24 20.33
CA ASP A 494 6.99 31.99 20.68
C ASP A 494 6.01 31.57 19.58
N TYR A 495 6.44 30.59 18.78
CA TYR A 495 5.71 30.12 17.60
C TYR A 495 5.32 28.65 17.70
N ASP A 496 4.15 28.31 17.17
CA ASP A 496 3.84 26.95 16.77
C ASP A 496 3.99 26.82 15.26
N PHE A 497 4.70 25.79 14.80
CA PHE A 497 4.74 25.41 13.40
C PHE A 497 3.53 24.53 13.10
N ILE A 498 2.75 24.90 12.09
CA ILE A 498 1.50 24.24 11.73
C ILE A 498 1.60 23.70 10.31
N ILE A 499 1.10 22.48 10.12
CA ILE A 499 0.79 21.92 8.81
C ILE A 499 -0.71 21.73 8.76
N TRP A 500 -1.37 22.34 7.78
CA TRP A 500 -2.76 22.05 7.45
C TRP A 500 -2.78 21.02 6.31
N LYS A 501 -3.43 19.88 6.55
CA LYS A 501 -3.78 18.93 5.49
C LYS A 501 -5.27 19.08 5.21
N ASN A 502 -5.64 19.50 4.01
CA ASN A 502 -7.02 19.80 3.64
C ASN A 502 -7.72 20.67 4.69
N GLU A 503 -7.09 21.79 5.05
CA GLU A 503 -7.57 22.76 6.04
C GLU A 503 -7.55 22.27 7.50
N VAL A 504 -7.20 21.00 7.77
CA VAL A 504 -7.10 20.44 9.13
C VAL A 504 -5.70 20.66 9.71
N PRO A 505 -5.55 21.46 10.79
CA PRO A 505 -4.24 21.78 11.36
C PRO A 505 -3.67 20.64 12.21
N THR A 506 -2.38 20.39 12.06
CA THR A 506 -1.54 19.60 12.96
C THR A 506 -0.32 20.42 13.38
N LYS A 507 0.04 20.39 14.66
CA LYS A 507 1.24 21.05 15.16
C LYS A 507 2.46 20.20 14.84
N LEU A 508 3.38 20.72 14.03
CA LEU A 508 4.66 20.10 13.73
C LEU A 508 5.64 20.27 14.90
N ALA A 509 5.68 21.48 15.46
CA ALA A 509 6.51 21.84 16.60
C ALA A 509 5.86 22.99 17.36
N THR A 510 6.08 23.06 18.68
CA THR A 510 5.48 24.07 19.56
C THR A 510 6.53 24.80 20.38
N HIS A 511 6.25 26.05 20.73
CA HIS A 511 7.18 26.89 21.49
C HIS A 511 8.56 27.00 20.84
N VAL A 512 8.56 27.12 19.50
CA VAL A 512 9.77 27.26 18.70
C VAL A 512 10.07 28.74 18.51
N TYR A 513 11.33 29.11 18.63
CA TYR A 513 11.83 30.45 18.36
C TYR A 513 12.28 30.51 16.89
N GLY A 514 11.34 30.65 15.95
CA GLY A 514 11.68 30.57 14.53
C GLY A 514 10.52 30.81 13.56
N TYR A 515 10.78 30.64 12.27
CA TYR A 515 9.74 30.66 11.23
C TYR A 515 9.83 29.43 10.35
N LEU A 516 8.68 28.82 10.11
CA LEU A 516 8.49 27.87 9.03
C LEU A 516 8.55 28.63 7.69
N ARG A 517 9.32 28.13 6.72
CA ARG A 517 9.49 28.77 5.42
C ARG A 517 8.74 28.05 4.32
N ASP A 518 9.09 26.79 4.08
CA ASP A 518 8.64 26.05 2.90
C ASP A 518 8.27 24.60 3.22
N ILE A 519 7.45 23.98 2.36
CA ILE A 519 6.98 22.60 2.48
C ILE A 519 7.11 21.88 1.14
N PHE A 520 7.57 20.63 1.21
CA PHE A 520 7.57 19.70 0.09
C PHE A 520 7.02 18.36 0.55
N VAL A 521 6.06 17.82 -0.19
CA VAL A 521 5.40 16.54 0.12
C VAL A 521 5.65 15.59 -1.05
N LYS A 522 6.01 14.35 -0.73
CA LYS A 522 6.29 13.31 -1.72
C LYS A 522 6.10 11.93 -1.15
#